data_AF-A0A916VSH0-F1
#
_entry.id   AF-A0A916VSH0-F1
#
_cell.length_a   1.000
_cell.length_b   1.000
_cell.length_c   1.000
_cell.angle_alpha   90.00
_cell.angle_beta   90.00
_cell.angle_gamma   90.00
#
_symmetry.space_group_name_H-M   'P 1'
#
loop_
_entity.id
_entity.type
_entity.pdbx_description
1 polymer ?
#
loop_
_entity_poly.entity_id
_entity_poly.type
_entity_poly.pdbx_seq_one_letter_code
_entity_poly.pdbx_strand_id
1 'polypeptide(L)'
;MASIDRIIQREVNPFDPVSLYTINFWQEQQNPTLNVDSIHQNIICDIEIVLEQVAQEHRPRTLILTGDSGSGKSYLLGRIKKLFNTKAFFVYIDPWPDSDYIWRHILRQTVDSLMKTPEGQIDSQLLLWLKGLLAFHNSSLLKKLLVKEEYLLEISKVFMLLAFIILMIFLVPFIIC
;
A
#
# COMPACT_ATOMS: atom_id res chain seq x y z
N MET A 1 17.07 -25.67 -26.68
CA MET A 1 15.94 -24.80 -27.05
C MET A 1 14.73 -25.25 -26.23
N ALA A 2 14.10 -24.38 -25.45
CA ALA A 2 12.88 -24.75 -24.74
C ALA A 2 11.76 -24.95 -25.79
N SER A 3 11.00 -26.05 -25.70
CA SER A 3 9.84 -26.25 -26.59
C SER A 3 8.81 -25.15 -26.34
N ILE A 4 8.10 -24.75 -27.40
CA ILE A 4 7.05 -23.73 -27.35
C ILE A 4 6.02 -24.04 -26.24
N ASP A 5 5.69 -25.31 -26.03
CA ASP A 5 4.77 -25.74 -24.98
C ASP A 5 5.25 -25.39 -23.56
N ARG A 6 6.57 -25.49 -23.30
CA ARG A 6 7.17 -25.10 -22.02
C ARG A 6 7.20 -23.59 -21.81
N ILE A 7 7.18 -22.81 -22.88
CA ILE A 7 7.12 -21.35 -22.82
C ILE A 7 5.68 -20.93 -22.52
N ILE A 8 4.69 -21.54 -23.19
CA ILE A 8 3.27 -21.27 -22.97
C ILE A 8 2.81 -21.67 -21.56
N GLN A 9 3.27 -22.81 -21.04
CA GLN A 9 2.92 -23.27 -19.68
C GLN A 9 3.62 -22.50 -18.54
N ARG A 10 4.64 -21.68 -18.86
CA ARG A 10 5.31 -20.83 -17.87
C ARG A 10 4.54 -19.56 -17.56
N GLU A 11 3.76 -19.07 -18.51
CA GLU A 11 2.96 -17.87 -18.30
C GLU A 11 1.63 -18.20 -17.64
N VAL A 12 1.20 -17.35 -16.73
CA VAL A 12 -0.07 -17.50 -16.01
C VAL A 12 -1.20 -17.39 -17.03
N ASN A 13 -2.13 -18.34 -17.02
CA ASN A 13 -3.28 -18.35 -17.93
C ASN A 13 -4.10 -17.05 -17.77
N PRO A 14 -4.17 -16.18 -18.80
CA PRO A 14 -4.89 -14.91 -18.73
C PRO A 14 -6.41 -15.07 -18.74
N PHE A 15 -6.92 -16.29 -18.93
CA PHE A 15 -8.35 -16.63 -18.92
C PHE A 15 -8.77 -17.44 -17.69
N ASP A 16 -7.86 -17.69 -16.74
CA ASP A 16 -8.21 -18.36 -15.50
C ASP A 16 -8.92 -17.36 -14.56
N PRO A 17 -10.22 -17.57 -14.24
CA PRO A 17 -10.94 -16.69 -13.33
C PRO A 17 -10.21 -16.56 -11.98
N VAL A 18 -9.58 -17.61 -11.46
CA VAL A 18 -8.95 -17.56 -10.13
C VAL A 18 -7.71 -16.64 -10.11
N SER A 19 -7.03 -16.45 -11.24
CA SER A 19 -5.86 -15.56 -11.36
C SER A 19 -6.23 -14.09 -11.60
N LEU A 20 -7.47 -13.81 -12.04
CA LEU A 20 -7.92 -12.48 -12.47
C LEU A 20 -8.45 -11.59 -11.34
N TYR A 21 -8.91 -12.16 -10.21
CA TYR A 21 -9.80 -11.43 -9.30
C TYR A 21 -9.13 -10.65 -8.14
N THR A 22 -7.85 -10.87 -7.85
CA THR A 22 -7.17 -10.12 -6.76
C THR A 22 -5.68 -9.99 -7.04
N ILE A 23 -5.35 -9.21 -8.06
CA ILE A 23 -3.97 -8.83 -8.31
C ILE A 23 -3.57 -7.76 -7.28
N ASN A 24 -2.84 -8.19 -6.26
CA ASN A 24 -2.22 -7.29 -5.30
C ASN A 24 -1.15 -6.45 -6.03
N PHE A 25 -1.30 -5.13 -6.01
CA PHE A 25 -0.38 -4.21 -6.70
C PHE A 25 1.06 -4.26 -6.17
N TRP A 26 1.32 -4.88 -5.01
CA TRP A 26 2.66 -5.16 -4.51
C TRP A 26 3.34 -6.32 -5.24
N GLN A 27 2.57 -7.25 -5.80
CA GLN A 27 3.05 -8.43 -6.51
C GLN A 27 3.08 -8.19 -8.02
N GLU A 28 2.27 -7.25 -8.51
CA GLU A 28 2.21 -6.90 -9.93
C GLU A 28 3.49 -6.18 -10.39
N GLN A 29 4.26 -6.84 -11.25
CA GLN A 29 5.36 -6.20 -11.99
C GLN A 29 4.81 -5.58 -13.28
N GLN A 30 4.33 -4.34 -13.18
CA GLN A 30 3.90 -3.61 -14.37
C GLN A 30 5.10 -3.26 -15.24
N ASN A 31 5.13 -3.76 -16.47
CA ASN A 31 6.17 -3.46 -17.44
C ASN A 31 6.08 -1.97 -17.86
N PRO A 32 7.07 -1.13 -17.51
CA PRO A 32 7.02 0.29 -17.81
C PRO A 32 6.99 0.58 -19.32
N THR A 33 7.45 -0.33 -20.18
CA THR A 33 7.38 -0.14 -21.64
C THR A 33 5.98 -0.31 -22.22
N LEU A 34 5.05 -0.89 -21.44
CA LEU A 34 3.64 -1.05 -21.81
C LEU A 34 2.75 0.01 -21.16
N ASN A 35 3.35 0.98 -20.47
CA ASN A 35 2.62 2.04 -19.81
C ASN A 35 2.20 3.10 -20.83
N VAL A 36 0.89 3.34 -20.97
CA VAL A 36 0.35 4.38 -21.83
C VAL A 36 -0.19 5.49 -20.95
N ASP A 37 0.54 6.61 -20.91
CA ASP A 37 0.30 7.63 -19.89
C ASP A 37 -1.10 8.24 -19.94
N SER A 38 -1.72 8.34 -21.13
CA SER A 38 -3.06 8.89 -21.31
C SER A 38 -4.18 8.06 -20.70
N ILE A 39 -3.98 6.76 -20.45
CA ILE A 39 -5.00 5.88 -19.89
C ILE A 39 -5.28 6.27 -18.44
N HIS A 40 -6.55 6.56 -18.10
CA HIS A 40 -6.99 6.95 -16.75
C HIS A 40 -6.38 8.24 -16.19
N GLN A 41 -5.76 9.09 -17.03
CA GLN A 41 -5.06 10.29 -16.58
C GLN A 41 -5.95 11.25 -15.78
N ASN A 42 -7.22 11.41 -16.18
CA ASN A 42 -8.17 12.25 -15.44
C ASN A 42 -8.36 11.75 -14.00
N ILE A 43 -8.47 10.44 -13.81
CA ILE A 43 -8.64 9.83 -12.49
C ILE A 43 -7.36 10.01 -11.64
N ILE A 44 -6.19 9.94 -12.26
CA ILE A 44 -4.91 10.19 -11.59
C ILE A 44 -4.85 11.65 -11.09
N CYS A 45 -5.25 12.61 -11.94
CA CYS A 45 -5.34 14.02 -11.56
C CYS A 45 -6.31 14.25 -10.39
N ASP A 46 -7.49 13.63 -10.43
CA ASP A 46 -8.47 13.75 -9.34
C ASP A 46 -7.93 13.20 -8.01
N ILE A 47 -7.24 12.06 -8.06
CA ILE A 47 -6.61 11.45 -6.87
C ILE A 47 -5.49 12.34 -6.33
N GLU A 48 -4.68 12.95 -7.21
CA GLU A 48 -3.62 13.88 -6.81
C GLU A 48 -4.20 15.08 -6.05
N ILE A 49 -5.27 15.68 -6.55
CA ILE A 49 -5.98 16.79 -5.89
C ILE A 49 -6.47 16.35 -4.50
N VAL A 50 -7.05 15.16 -4.39
CA VAL A 50 -7.54 14.64 -3.10
C VAL A 50 -6.37 14.41 -2.12
N LEU A 51 -5.24 13.89 -2.58
CA LEU A 51 -4.05 13.72 -1.74
C LEU A 51 -3.52 15.07 -1.24
N GLU A 52 -3.50 16.10 -2.08
CA GLU A 52 -3.11 17.45 -1.69
C GLU A 52 -4.06 18.05 -0.64
N GLN A 53 -5.38 17.84 -0.79
CA GLN A 53 -6.36 18.26 0.20
C GLN A 53 -6.15 17.54 1.54
N VAL A 54 -5.90 16.24 1.54
CA VAL A 54 -5.61 15.47 2.77
C VAL A 54 -4.35 16.00 3.45
N ALA A 55 -3.30 16.31 2.68
CA ALA A 55 -2.05 16.86 3.21
C ALA A 55 -2.22 18.27 3.81
N GLN A 56 -3.08 19.11 3.24
CA GLN A 56 -3.35 20.47 3.74
C GLN A 56 -4.30 20.46 4.94
N GLU A 57 -5.42 19.75 4.83
CA GLU A 57 -6.50 19.79 5.82
C GLU A 57 -6.31 18.80 6.97
N HIS A 58 -5.42 17.81 6.80
CA HIS A 58 -5.19 16.72 7.76
C HIS A 58 -6.47 15.94 8.10
N ARG A 59 -7.41 15.88 7.15
CA ARG A 59 -8.68 15.16 7.28
C ARG A 59 -8.71 13.96 6.33
N PRO A 60 -9.15 12.78 6.80
CA PRO A 60 -9.27 11.63 5.93
C PRO A 60 -10.33 11.85 4.84
N ARG A 61 -10.12 11.20 3.70
CA ARG A 61 -11.01 11.21 2.54
C ARG A 61 -11.16 9.78 2.03
N THR A 62 -12.34 9.45 1.52
CA THR A 62 -12.65 8.14 0.96
C THR A 62 -13.01 8.30 -0.50
N LEU A 63 -12.39 7.50 -1.36
CA LEU A 63 -12.68 7.43 -2.79
C LEU A 63 -13.13 6.01 -3.15
N ILE A 64 -14.08 5.89 -4.07
CA ILE A 64 -14.56 4.60 -4.58
C ILE A 64 -14.24 4.55 -6.08
N LEU A 65 -13.47 3.54 -6.48
CA LEU A 65 -13.16 3.28 -7.89
C LEU A 65 -14.16 2.28 -8.46
N THR A 66 -15.09 2.75 -9.29
CA THR A 66 -16.10 1.93 -9.97
C THR A 66 -15.76 1.69 -11.44
N GLY A 67 -16.07 0.50 -11.95
CA GLY A 67 -15.96 0.20 -13.37
C GLY A 67 -16.12 -1.29 -13.64
N ASP A 68 -16.33 -1.66 -14.91
CA ASP A 68 -16.55 -3.05 -15.32
C ASP A 68 -15.33 -3.94 -15.10
N SER A 69 -15.54 -5.25 -14.94
CA SER A 69 -14.43 -6.21 -14.88
C SER A 69 -13.55 -6.07 -16.13
N GLY A 70 -12.22 -6.12 -15.96
CA GLY A 70 -11.28 -5.91 -17.05
C GLY A 70 -11.03 -4.45 -17.45
N SER A 71 -11.65 -3.45 -16.83
CA SER A 71 -11.44 -2.02 -17.13
C SER A 71 -10.07 -1.45 -16.72
N GLY A 72 -9.15 -2.28 -16.25
CA GLY A 72 -7.81 -1.86 -15.83
C GLY A 72 -7.74 -1.17 -14.45
N LYS A 73 -8.66 -1.49 -13.53
CA LYS A 73 -8.62 -0.93 -12.15
C LYS A 73 -7.35 -1.29 -11.40
N SER A 74 -6.94 -2.56 -11.40
CA SER A 74 -5.69 -2.99 -10.76
C SER A 74 -4.48 -2.33 -11.40
N TYR A 75 -4.50 -2.18 -12.73
CA TYR A 75 -3.49 -1.45 -13.48
C TYR A 75 -3.38 0.02 -13.02
N LEU A 76 -4.51 0.71 -12.89
CA LEU A 76 -4.57 2.07 -12.36
C LEU A 76 -4.01 2.16 -10.92
N LEU A 77 -4.36 1.23 -10.03
CA LEU A 77 -3.82 1.19 -8.66
C LEU A 77 -2.29 1.05 -8.64
N GLY A 78 -1.72 0.20 -9.51
CA GLY A 78 -0.27 0.09 -9.64
C GLY A 78 0.38 1.37 -10.18
N ARG A 79 -0.27 2.09 -11.12
CA ARG A 79 0.19 3.41 -11.58
C ARG A 79 0.16 4.46 -10.47
N ILE A 80 -0.94 4.54 -9.72
CA ILE A 80 -1.10 5.44 -8.57
C ILE A 80 0.04 5.23 -7.56
N LYS A 81 0.31 3.96 -7.20
CA LYS A 81 1.42 3.62 -6.31
C LYS A 81 2.75 4.17 -6.85
N LYS A 82 3.06 3.93 -8.12
CA LYS A 82 4.33 4.38 -8.72
C LYS A 82 4.45 5.90 -8.75
N LEU A 83 3.41 6.60 -9.19
CA LEU A 83 3.43 8.06 -9.36
C LEU A 83 3.51 8.80 -8.02
N PHE A 84 2.83 8.30 -7.00
CA PHE A 84 2.72 8.99 -5.71
C PHE A 84 3.55 8.34 -4.61
N ASN A 85 4.47 7.43 -4.96
CA ASN A 85 5.35 6.71 -4.04
C ASN A 85 6.19 7.63 -3.14
N THR A 86 6.48 8.85 -3.61
CA THR A 86 7.23 9.87 -2.87
C THR A 86 6.34 10.80 -2.05
N LYS A 87 5.02 10.81 -2.32
CA LYS A 87 4.03 11.68 -1.67
C LYS A 87 3.26 10.95 -0.56
N ALA A 88 3.10 9.63 -0.66
CA ALA A 88 2.30 8.84 0.26
C ALA A 88 2.86 7.43 0.46
N PHE A 89 2.47 6.81 1.58
CA PHE A 89 2.67 5.39 1.83
C PHE A 89 1.42 4.61 1.42
N PHE A 90 1.63 3.42 0.87
CA PHE A 90 0.58 2.57 0.33
C PHE A 90 0.38 1.34 1.20
N VAL A 91 -0.89 1.04 1.46
CA VAL A 91 -1.34 -0.18 2.11
C VAL A 91 -2.42 -0.80 1.25
N TYR A 92 -2.32 -2.09 1.02
CA TYR A 92 -3.34 -2.86 0.31
C TYR A 92 -3.96 -3.85 1.28
N ILE A 93 -5.30 -3.87 1.33
CA ILE A 93 -6.09 -4.80 2.13
C ILE A 93 -6.89 -5.68 1.19
N ASP A 94 -6.55 -6.96 1.10
CA ASP A 94 -7.29 -7.94 0.31
C ASP A 94 -8.71 -8.11 0.86
N PRO A 95 -9.69 -8.39 0.00
CA PRO A 95 -11.02 -8.81 0.41
C PRO A 95 -10.94 -9.98 1.40
N TRP A 96 -11.70 -9.90 2.48
CA TRP A 96 -11.70 -10.91 3.54
C TRP A 96 -13.14 -11.41 3.77
N PRO A 97 -13.38 -12.72 3.72
CA PRO A 97 -14.73 -13.27 3.75
C PRO A 97 -15.37 -13.32 5.15
N ASP A 98 -14.57 -13.20 6.22
CA ASP A 98 -15.03 -13.43 7.61
C ASP A 98 -14.90 -12.16 8.48
N SER A 99 -16.02 -11.60 8.92
CA SER A 99 -16.04 -10.38 9.73
C SER A 99 -15.42 -10.54 11.13
N ASP A 100 -15.44 -11.74 11.72
CA ASP A 100 -15.14 -11.93 13.14
C ASP A 100 -13.68 -11.61 13.50
N TYR A 101 -12.80 -11.59 12.49
CA TYR A 101 -11.37 -11.32 12.64
C TYR A 101 -10.81 -10.33 11.62
N ILE A 102 -11.67 -9.52 11.00
CA ILE A 102 -11.26 -8.57 9.94
C ILE A 102 -10.20 -7.58 10.42
N TRP A 103 -10.23 -7.19 11.70
CA TRP A 103 -9.22 -6.29 12.28
C TRP A 103 -7.81 -6.92 12.29
N ARG A 104 -7.68 -8.24 12.51
CA ARG A 104 -6.39 -8.94 12.45
C ARG A 104 -5.85 -8.95 11.03
N HIS A 105 -6.75 -9.17 10.07
CA HIS A 105 -6.44 -9.15 8.65
C HIS A 105 -5.96 -7.76 8.22
N ILE A 106 -6.73 -6.71 8.54
CA ILE A 106 -6.36 -5.31 8.27
C ILE A 106 -5.01 -5.00 8.89
N LEU A 107 -4.82 -5.32 10.18
CA LEU A 107 -3.58 -5.05 10.89
C LEU A 107 -2.39 -5.74 10.21
N ARG A 108 -2.51 -7.05 9.95
CA ARG A 108 -1.46 -7.84 9.32
C ARG A 108 -1.09 -7.28 7.95
N GLN A 109 -2.07 -7.04 7.10
CA GLN A 109 -1.84 -6.52 5.75
C GLN A 109 -1.28 -5.09 5.76
N THR A 110 -1.67 -4.28 6.75
CA THR A 110 -1.07 -2.96 7.00
C THR A 110 0.41 -3.10 7.30
N VAL A 111 0.79 -3.93 8.27
CA VAL A 111 2.20 -4.15 8.62
C VAL A 111 2.98 -4.73 7.43
N ASP A 112 2.45 -5.76 6.79
CA ASP A 112 3.08 -6.42 5.64
C ASP A 112 3.33 -5.43 4.49
N SER A 113 2.39 -4.52 4.23
CA SER A 113 2.55 -3.44 3.24
C SER A 113 3.58 -2.41 3.66
N LEU A 114 3.56 -1.95 4.91
CA LEU A 114 4.53 -0.96 5.42
C LEU A 114 5.96 -1.52 5.48
N MET A 115 6.13 -2.83 5.58
CA MET A 115 7.45 -3.48 5.49
C MET A 115 8.01 -3.55 4.06
N LYS A 116 7.20 -3.25 3.03
CA LYS A 116 7.69 -3.19 1.64
C LYS A 116 8.60 -1.98 1.42
N THR A 117 9.61 -2.17 0.59
CA THR A 117 10.49 -1.10 0.11
C THR A 117 9.87 -0.43 -1.10
N PRO A 118 9.59 0.88 -1.04
CA PRO A 118 9.16 1.68 -2.19
C PRO A 118 10.15 1.60 -3.35
N GLU A 119 9.64 1.70 -4.58
CA GLU A 119 10.51 1.79 -5.76
C GLU A 119 11.45 3.01 -5.67
N GLY A 120 12.75 2.79 -5.89
CA GLY A 120 13.77 3.84 -5.80
C GLY A 120 14.23 4.18 -4.37
N GLN A 121 13.70 3.53 -3.33
CA GLN A 121 14.12 3.73 -1.94
C GLN A 121 14.97 2.55 -1.45
N ILE A 122 15.80 2.80 -0.42
CA ILE A 122 16.60 1.77 0.25
C ILE A 122 15.85 1.21 1.46
N ASP A 123 15.14 2.08 2.16
CA ASP A 123 14.44 1.77 3.40
C ASP A 123 12.98 1.35 3.13
N SER A 124 12.39 0.55 4.03
CA SER A 124 10.96 0.23 3.98
C SER A 124 10.09 1.46 4.21
N GLN A 125 8.85 1.43 3.74
CA GLN A 125 7.86 2.50 3.98
C GLN A 125 7.75 2.84 5.46
N LEU A 126 7.75 1.81 6.30
CA LEU A 126 7.72 1.96 7.74
C LEU A 126 8.89 2.77 8.26
N LEU A 127 10.10 2.43 7.83
CA LEU A 127 11.30 3.08 8.32
C LEU A 127 11.37 4.54 7.83
N LEU A 128 10.95 4.79 6.60
CA LEU A 128 10.78 6.15 6.06
C LEU A 128 9.76 6.95 6.87
N TRP A 129 8.63 6.35 7.21
CA TRP A 129 7.61 6.97 8.03
C TRP A 129 8.11 7.30 9.45
N LEU A 130 8.79 6.35 10.10
CA LEU A 130 9.40 6.56 11.42
C LEU A 130 10.46 7.66 11.40
N LYS A 131 11.30 7.70 10.35
CA LYS A 131 12.27 8.79 10.15
C LYS A 131 11.57 10.14 9.99
N GLY A 132 10.47 10.19 9.23
CA GLY A 132 9.63 11.36 9.09
C GLY A 132 9.07 11.83 10.43
N LEU A 133 8.43 10.93 11.19
CA LEU A 133 7.81 11.25 12.48
C LEU A 133 8.85 11.73 13.52
N LEU A 134 10.03 11.11 13.54
CA LEU A 134 11.07 11.43 14.51
C LEU A 134 11.89 12.69 14.14
N ALA A 135 11.94 13.06 12.85
CA ALA A 135 12.48 14.35 12.42
C ALA A 135 11.71 15.52 13.06
N PHE A 136 10.43 15.33 13.40
CA PHE A 136 9.62 16.31 14.12
C PHE A 136 9.85 16.33 15.64
N HIS A 137 10.40 15.27 16.25
CA HIS A 137 10.28 15.07 17.71
C HIS A 137 11.60 14.93 18.51
N ASN A 138 12.76 14.73 17.87
CA ASN A 138 14.16 14.88 18.38
C ASN A 138 15.09 13.78 17.84
N SER A 139 16.24 14.18 17.29
CA SER A 139 17.25 13.28 16.68
C SER A 139 17.95 12.32 17.65
N SER A 140 17.87 12.56 18.97
CA SER A 140 18.49 11.73 20.00
C SER A 140 17.73 10.41 20.26
N LEU A 141 16.41 10.39 20.05
CA LEU A 141 15.58 9.18 20.18
C LEU A 141 15.81 8.23 19.01
N LEU A 142 15.96 8.76 17.78
CA LEU A 142 16.35 7.99 16.59
C LEU A 142 17.65 7.19 16.81
N LYS A 143 18.67 7.84 17.38
CA LYS A 143 19.94 7.18 17.65
C LYS A 143 19.82 6.10 18.72
N LYS A 144 18.95 6.24 19.71
CA LYS A 144 18.73 5.17 20.71
C LYS A 144 17.98 3.98 20.13
N LEU A 145 17.00 4.22 19.26
CA LEU A 145 16.10 3.19 18.72
C LEU A 145 16.76 2.38 17.59
N LEU A 146 17.64 2.99 16.79
CA LEU A 146 18.33 2.35 15.66
C LEU A 146 19.63 1.59 16.05
N VAL A 147 20.19 1.82 17.24
CA VAL A 147 21.52 1.31 17.63
C VAL A 147 21.49 -0.07 18.30
N LYS A 148 20.31 -0.59 18.67
CA LYS A 148 20.20 -1.88 19.37
C LYS A 148 19.06 -2.73 18.81
N GLU A 149 19.43 -3.87 18.21
CA GLU A 149 18.51 -4.90 17.71
C GLU A 149 17.55 -5.43 18.80
N GLU A 150 17.94 -5.33 20.08
CA GLU A 150 17.14 -5.75 21.24
C GLU A 150 15.84 -4.94 21.43
N TYR A 151 15.73 -3.74 20.85
CA TYR A 151 14.49 -2.94 20.95
C TYR A 151 13.44 -3.28 19.90
N LEU A 152 13.68 -4.22 18.98
CA LEU A 152 12.64 -4.67 18.01
C LEU A 152 11.38 -5.21 18.71
N LEU A 153 11.52 -5.79 19.90
CA LEU A 153 10.40 -6.25 20.73
C LEU A 153 9.63 -5.10 21.39
N GLU A 154 10.30 -4.01 21.76
CA GLU A 154 9.61 -2.79 22.22
C GLU A 154 9.03 -1.99 21.06
N ILE A 155 9.71 -1.98 19.90
CA ILE A 155 9.18 -1.45 18.65
C ILE A 155 7.93 -2.22 18.27
N SER A 156 7.85 -3.54 18.47
CA SER A 156 6.62 -4.34 18.31
C SER A 156 5.48 -3.88 19.23
N LYS A 157 5.76 -3.54 20.49
CA LYS A 157 4.75 -3.00 21.42
C LYS A 157 4.32 -1.57 21.04
N VAL A 158 5.28 -0.74 20.66
CA VAL A 158 5.06 0.60 20.10
C VAL A 158 4.34 0.49 18.76
N PHE A 159 4.56 -0.57 17.98
CA PHE A 159 3.87 -0.92 16.75
C PHE A 159 2.46 -1.34 17.02
N MET A 160 2.23 -2.12 18.07
CA MET A 160 0.91 -2.52 18.48
C MET A 160 0.13 -1.28 18.94
N LEU A 161 0.80 -0.36 19.64
CA LEU A 161 0.24 0.93 20.04
C LEU A 161 0.02 1.89 18.85
N LEU A 162 0.96 1.98 17.90
CA LEU A 162 0.84 2.81 16.70
C LEU A 162 -0.13 2.22 15.70
N ALA A 163 -0.22 0.90 15.60
CA ALA A 163 -1.25 0.23 14.84
C ALA A 163 -2.59 0.32 15.54
N PHE A 164 -2.65 0.40 16.87
CA PHE A 164 -3.86 0.75 17.62
C PHE A 164 -4.26 2.21 17.39
N ILE A 165 -3.30 3.13 17.28
CA ILE A 165 -3.52 4.54 16.94
C ILE A 165 -3.96 4.68 15.47
N ILE A 166 -3.30 3.99 14.53
CA ILE A 166 -3.68 3.94 13.11
C ILE A 166 -5.08 3.31 12.99
N LEU A 167 -5.32 2.18 13.65
CA LEU A 167 -6.63 1.52 13.70
C LEU A 167 -7.68 2.47 14.29
N MET A 168 -7.40 3.19 15.37
CA MET A 168 -8.30 4.21 15.94
C MET A 168 -8.55 5.37 14.96
N ILE A 169 -7.54 5.86 14.24
CA ILE A 169 -7.69 6.93 13.23
C ILE A 169 -8.60 6.46 12.08
N PHE A 170 -8.52 5.19 11.69
CA PHE A 170 -9.38 4.60 10.65
C PHE A 170 -10.76 4.10 11.16
N LEU A 171 -10.93 3.77 12.44
CA LEU A 171 -12.20 3.29 13.02
C LEU A 171 -13.10 4.40 13.57
N VAL A 172 -12.56 5.55 13.98
CA VAL A 172 -13.38 6.70 14.42
C VAL A 172 -14.41 7.16 13.37
N PRO A 173 -14.13 7.17 12.05
CA PRO A 173 -15.17 7.46 11.05
C PRO A 173 -16.15 6.30 10.79
N PHE A 174 -15.87 5.06 11.23
CA PHE A 174 -16.75 3.90 11.04
C PHE A 174 -17.78 3.71 12.17
N ILE A 175 -17.57 4.32 13.35
CA ILE A 175 -18.46 4.19 14.51
C ILE A 175 -19.50 5.33 14.58
N ILE A 176 -19.41 6.33 13.71
CA ILE A 176 -20.31 7.51 13.69
C ILE A 176 -21.33 7.45 12.51
N CYS A 177 -21.39 6.35 11.76
CA CYS A 177 -22.46 6.10 10.79
C CYS A 177 -23.36 4.95 11.23
#